data_AF-A0A7S2PDL4-F1
#
_entry.id   AF-A0A7S2PDL4-F1
#
_cell.length_a   1.000
_cell.length_b   1.000
_cell.length_c   1.000
_cell.angle_alpha   90.00
_cell.angle_beta   90.00
_cell.angle_gamma   90.00
#
_symmetry.space_group_name_H-M   'P 1'
#
loop_
_entity.id
_entity.type
_entity.pdbx_description
1 polymer ?
#
loop_
_entity_poly.entity_id
_entity_poly.type
_entity_poly.pdbx_seq_one_letter_code
_entity_poly.pdbx_strand_id
1 'polypeptide(L)'
;VAVCIVVVPSAEVRRIQQMRVFGVTAVTSILAYTWLVVIVQVISPDVIEVWESALTFAAFPALVLVSYLVDVRASQAAGSGDDEHSVERMSPEVSSPSQTAKIRRQGTRELLVNRSPSQDLQDGRLSAMSTETSTNVTDGRGWVSSWITQVWEAWHCNGDADEHLAAAPQEIALHVVMLPWKLVYAATTPPPTVCGGWPCFFVSLAHIGLLTALIGDIAELFGCVAGLEDAATAITFVALGTSLPDLFASRAAAVQDDTADASIVNVTGSNSVNVFLGIGFPWVMAAG
;
A
#
# COMPACT_ATOMS: atom_id res chain seq x y z
N VAL A 1 -3.89 -6.38 -12.24
CA VAL A 1 -2.47 -5.99 -12.13
C VAL A 1 -1.80 -5.69 -13.48
N ALA A 2 -1.66 -6.65 -14.40
CA ALA A 2 -1.12 -6.37 -15.74
C ALA A 2 -1.91 -5.24 -16.44
N VAL A 3 -3.23 -5.22 -16.23
CA VAL A 3 -4.12 -4.13 -16.63
C VAL A 3 -3.76 -2.79 -15.97
N CYS A 4 -3.33 -2.75 -14.70
CA CYS A 4 -2.90 -1.51 -14.04
C CYS A 4 -1.74 -0.86 -14.79
N ILE A 5 -0.73 -1.67 -15.14
CA ILE A 5 0.51 -1.20 -15.80
C ILE A 5 0.20 -0.70 -17.21
N VAL A 6 -0.70 -1.39 -17.92
CA VAL A 6 -1.11 -1.01 -19.29
C VAL A 6 -1.96 0.26 -19.33
N VAL A 7 -2.66 0.60 -18.24
CA VAL A 7 -3.57 1.76 -18.16
C VAL A 7 -2.86 3.03 -17.65
N VAL A 8 -1.61 2.96 -17.23
CA VAL A 8 -0.80 4.15 -16.91
C VAL A 8 -0.41 4.84 -18.24
N PRO A 9 -0.82 6.10 -18.48
CA PRO A 9 -0.54 6.78 -19.74
C PRO A 9 0.98 6.89 -19.97
N SER A 10 1.44 6.29 -21.06
CA SER A 10 2.84 5.93 -21.34
C SER A 10 3.74 7.09 -21.82
N ALA A 11 3.51 8.31 -21.34
CA ALA A 11 4.36 9.44 -21.73
C ALA A 11 5.80 9.31 -21.16
N GLU A 12 6.00 8.53 -20.10
CA GLU A 12 7.30 8.33 -19.46
C GLU A 12 7.59 6.85 -19.19
N VAL A 13 8.77 6.39 -19.59
CA VAL A 13 9.29 5.06 -19.25
C VAL A 13 9.83 5.11 -17.82
N ARG A 14 9.04 4.62 -16.86
CA ARG A 14 9.46 4.52 -15.45
C ARG A 14 10.34 3.28 -15.26
N ARG A 15 11.56 3.47 -14.73
CA ARG A 15 12.50 2.37 -14.45
C ARG A 15 12.35 1.86 -13.02
N ILE A 16 12.58 0.57 -12.84
CA ILE A 16 12.69 -0.10 -11.55
C ILE A 16 14.10 0.19 -11.00
N GLN A 17 14.19 0.85 -9.84
CA GLN A 17 15.49 1.16 -9.21
C GLN A 17 15.95 -0.03 -8.36
N GLN A 18 15.03 -0.67 -7.64
CA GLN A 18 15.35 -1.69 -6.65
C GLN A 18 15.24 -3.14 -7.20
N MET A 19 16.01 -3.42 -8.25
CA MET A 19 16.02 -4.74 -8.94
C MET A 19 16.30 -5.94 -8.02
N ARG A 20 17.10 -5.74 -6.95
CA ARG A 20 17.50 -6.82 -6.03
C ARG A 20 16.34 -7.31 -5.17
N VAL A 21 15.57 -6.39 -4.60
CA VAL A 21 14.38 -6.72 -3.81
C VAL A 21 13.30 -7.30 -4.73
N PHE A 22 13.11 -6.72 -5.92
CA PHE A 22 12.21 -7.25 -6.93
C PHE A 22 12.50 -8.71 -7.28
N GLY A 23 13.76 -9.05 -7.59
CA GLY A 23 14.14 -10.41 -7.95
C GLY A 23 13.82 -11.42 -6.86
N VAL A 24 14.05 -11.07 -5.59
CA VAL A 24 13.74 -11.92 -4.44
C VAL A 24 12.23 -12.13 -4.29
N THR A 25 11.44 -11.06 -4.36
CA THR A 25 9.98 -11.15 -4.22
C THR A 25 9.35 -11.90 -5.39
N ALA A 26 9.84 -11.69 -6.62
CA ALA A 26 9.34 -12.39 -7.81
C ALA A 26 9.65 -13.89 -7.79
N VAL A 27 10.89 -14.27 -7.43
CA VAL A 27 11.28 -15.68 -7.27
C VAL A 27 10.49 -16.33 -6.15
N THR A 28 10.31 -15.63 -5.03
CA THR A 28 9.49 -16.08 -3.91
C THR A 28 8.05 -16.35 -4.33
N SER A 29 7.45 -15.48 -5.16
CA SER A 29 6.08 -15.66 -5.63
C SER A 29 5.94 -16.86 -6.56
N ILE A 30 6.91 -17.13 -7.44
CA ILE A 30 6.89 -18.32 -8.30
C ILE A 30 7.07 -19.58 -7.46
N LEU A 31 8.00 -19.53 -6.49
CA LEU A 31 8.25 -20.63 -5.57
C LEU A 31 7.02 -20.94 -4.70
N ALA A 32 6.27 -19.93 -4.28
CA ALA A 32 5.03 -20.09 -3.50
C ALA A 32 3.99 -20.94 -4.25
N TYR A 33 3.72 -20.62 -5.51
CA TYR A 33 2.79 -21.40 -6.33
C TYR A 33 3.33 -22.78 -6.67
N THR A 34 4.63 -22.88 -6.95
CA THR A 34 5.27 -24.18 -7.20
C THR A 34 5.16 -25.07 -5.95
N TRP A 35 5.38 -24.50 -4.77
CA TRP A 35 5.23 -25.17 -3.49
C TRP A 35 3.79 -25.66 -3.25
N LEU A 36 2.78 -24.82 -3.53
CA LEU A 36 1.37 -25.22 -3.47
C LEU A 36 1.07 -26.44 -4.36
N VAL A 37 1.58 -26.45 -5.59
CA VAL A 37 1.40 -27.59 -6.50
C VAL A 37 2.08 -28.84 -5.95
N VAL A 38 3.30 -28.71 -5.42
CA VAL A 38 4.05 -29.83 -4.86
C VAL A 38 3.34 -30.48 -3.68
N ILE A 39 2.86 -29.70 -2.71
CA ILE A 39 2.20 -30.27 -1.53
C ILE A 39 0.86 -30.94 -1.89
N VAL A 40 0.03 -30.31 -2.75
CA VAL A 40 -1.31 -30.81 -3.08
C VAL A 40 -1.30 -31.95 -4.10
N GLN A 41 -0.32 -31.99 -5.02
CA GLN A 41 -0.32 -32.95 -6.14
C GLN A 41 0.77 -34.02 -6.03
N VAL A 42 1.87 -33.77 -5.31
CA VAL A 42 3.04 -34.65 -5.29
C VAL A 42 3.24 -35.31 -3.94
N ILE A 43 3.16 -34.55 -2.84
CA ILE A 43 3.44 -35.05 -1.50
C ILE A 43 2.20 -35.74 -0.92
N SER A 44 1.10 -35.01 -0.82
CA SER A 44 -0.14 -35.47 -0.18
C SER A 44 -1.33 -35.22 -1.11
N PRO A 45 -1.66 -36.17 -2.01
CA PRO A 45 -2.72 -35.98 -2.99
C PRO A 45 -4.06 -35.70 -2.32
N ASP A 46 -4.62 -34.52 -2.60
CA ASP A 46 -5.94 -34.08 -2.12
C ASP A 46 -6.12 -34.01 -0.59
N VAL A 47 -5.04 -34.12 0.19
CA VAL A 47 -5.07 -34.03 1.65
C VAL A 47 -3.92 -33.16 2.13
N ILE A 48 -4.13 -32.37 3.19
CA ILE A 48 -3.10 -31.46 3.71
C ILE A 48 -2.71 -31.94 5.10
N GLU A 49 -1.45 -32.32 5.25
CA GLU A 49 -0.91 -32.75 6.53
C GLU A 49 -0.59 -31.53 7.42
N VAL A 50 -0.67 -31.72 8.74
CA VAL A 50 -0.42 -30.67 9.74
C VAL A 50 0.96 -30.02 9.55
N TRP A 51 1.97 -30.79 9.14
CA TRP A 51 3.31 -30.24 8.94
C TRP A 51 3.41 -29.42 7.66
N GLU A 52 2.66 -29.76 6.60
CA GLU A 52 2.64 -29.01 5.33
C GLU A 52 1.99 -27.65 5.53
N SER A 53 0.89 -27.61 6.29
CA SER A 53 0.21 -26.38 6.66
C SER A 53 1.06 -25.52 7.58
N ALA A 54 1.71 -26.12 8.59
CA ALA A 54 2.62 -25.42 9.49
C ALA A 54 3.84 -24.84 8.75
N LEU A 55 4.42 -25.60 7.81
CA LEU A 55 5.55 -25.15 6.99
C LEU A 55 5.15 -24.02 6.05
N THR A 56 3.96 -24.12 5.43
CA THR A 56 3.42 -23.07 4.54
C THR A 56 3.14 -21.79 5.31
N PHE A 57 2.56 -21.88 6.50
CA PHE A 57 2.34 -20.73 7.38
C PHE A 57 3.66 -20.12 7.87
N ALA A 58 4.64 -20.95 8.26
CA ALA A 58 5.96 -20.51 8.71
C ALA A 58 6.82 -19.90 7.58
N ALA A 59 6.53 -20.24 6.32
CA ALA A 59 7.21 -19.64 5.17
C ALA A 59 6.94 -18.13 5.06
N PHE A 60 5.77 -17.64 5.50
CA PHE A 60 5.45 -16.21 5.49
C PHE A 60 6.47 -15.35 6.27
N PRO A 61 6.68 -15.54 7.58
CA PRO A 61 7.66 -14.75 8.34
C PRO A 61 9.10 -14.97 7.85
N ALA A 62 9.44 -16.17 7.36
CA ALA A 62 10.76 -16.43 6.77
C ALA A 62 11.01 -15.55 5.54
N LEU A 63 10.01 -15.39 4.67
CA LEU A 63 10.10 -14.55 3.48
C LEU A 63 10.15 -13.07 3.79
N VAL A 64 9.36 -12.62 4.78
CA VAL A 64 9.44 -11.24 5.29
C VAL A 64 10.85 -10.96 5.82
N LEU A 65 11.44 -11.89 6.58
CA LEU A 65 12.79 -11.75 7.10
C LEU A 65 13.84 -11.71 5.97
N VAL A 66 13.73 -12.59 4.98
CA VAL A 66 14.66 -12.59 3.83
C VAL A 66 14.56 -11.29 3.04
N SER A 67 13.34 -10.81 2.78
CA SER A 67 13.10 -9.53 2.10
C SER A 67 13.71 -8.37 2.89
N TYR A 68 13.47 -8.31 4.20
CA TYR A 68 14.06 -7.31 5.09
C TYR A 68 15.59 -7.35 5.10
N LEU A 69 16.20 -8.54 5.19
CA LEU A 69 17.65 -8.68 5.18
C LEU A 69 18.26 -8.26 3.84
N VAL A 70 17.58 -8.51 2.73
CA VAL A 70 18.02 -8.09 1.39
C VAL A 70 17.89 -6.58 1.25
N ASP A 71 16.81 -5.99 1.74
CA ASP A 71 16.57 -4.54 1.74
C ASP A 71 17.60 -3.78 2.59
N VAL A 72 17.86 -4.25 3.81
CA VAL A 72 18.89 -3.68 4.69
C VAL A 72 20.28 -3.78 4.08
N ARG A 73 20.62 -4.93 3.46
CA ARG A 73 21.93 -5.10 2.78
C ARG A 73 22.04 -4.25 1.52
N ALA A 74 20.96 -4.08 0.78
CA ALA A 74 20.93 -3.19 -0.38
C ALA A 74 21.10 -1.73 0.04
N SER A 75 20.43 -1.31 1.12
CA SER A 75 20.55 0.03 1.71
C SER A 75 21.97 0.31 2.24
N GLN A 76 22.59 -0.66 2.91
CA GLN A 76 23.98 -0.55 3.37
C GLN A 76 24.99 -0.50 2.21
N ALA A 77 24.75 -1.26 1.15
CA ALA A 77 25.58 -1.22 -0.06
C ALA A 77 25.45 0.10 -0.82
N ALA A 78 24.24 0.70 -0.86
CA ALA A 78 24.02 2.02 -1.41
C ALA A 78 24.72 3.12 -0.59
N GLY A 79 24.67 3.02 0.75
CA GLY A 79 25.41 3.91 1.64
C GLY A 79 26.93 3.71 1.66
N SER A 80 27.44 2.65 1.03
CA SER A 80 28.89 2.38 0.88
C SER A 80 29.40 2.66 -0.54
N GLY A 81 28.53 3.14 -1.45
CA GLY A 81 28.83 3.38 -2.87
C GLY A 81 29.18 4.83 -3.23
N ASP A 82 29.06 5.78 -2.29
CA ASP A 82 29.37 7.20 -2.50
C ASP A 82 30.79 7.58 -2.03
N ASP A 83 31.75 6.65 -2.10
CA ASP A 83 33.18 6.93 -1.79
C ASP A 83 34.14 6.57 -2.94
N GLU A 84 33.65 6.38 -4.17
CA GLU A 84 34.55 6.18 -5.32
C GLU A 84 34.11 6.89 -6.61
N HIS A 85 33.69 8.16 -6.49
CA HIS A 85 33.98 9.14 -7.52
C HIS A 85 34.13 10.55 -6.94
N SER A 86 35.37 11.06 -7.01
CA SER A 86 35.79 12.47 -6.85
C SER A 86 36.21 12.93 -5.45
N VAL A 87 37.28 12.38 -4.88
CA VAL A 87 38.19 13.16 -4.02
C VAL A 87 39.64 12.82 -4.36
N GLU A 88 40.10 13.30 -5.52
CA GLU A 88 41.53 13.54 -5.69
C GLU A 88 41.92 14.63 -4.68
N ARG A 89 42.61 14.20 -3.64
CA ARG A 89 43.02 14.99 -2.50
C ARG A 89 44.12 15.97 -2.95
N MET A 90 43.74 17.07 -3.58
CA MET A 90 44.60 18.24 -3.69
C MET A 90 44.50 19.01 -2.36
N SER A 91 45.61 19.08 -1.63
CA SER A 91 45.77 19.84 -0.39
C SER A 91 45.23 21.27 -0.52
N PRO A 92 44.58 21.84 0.52
CA PRO A 92 44.11 23.20 0.46
C PRO A 92 45.29 24.15 0.63
N GLU A 93 45.69 24.81 -0.45
CA GLU A 93 46.41 26.06 -0.35
C GLU A 93 45.42 27.16 0.09
N VAL A 94 45.77 27.82 1.18
CA VAL A 94 44.99 28.84 1.88
C VAL A 94 44.51 29.92 0.91
N SER A 95 43.20 30.03 0.70
CA SER A 95 42.60 31.16 -0.01
C SER A 95 41.32 31.67 0.69
N SER A 96 41.14 32.98 0.57
CA SER A 96 40.50 33.93 1.50
C SER A 96 38.98 33.75 1.77
N PRO A 97 38.46 34.16 2.97
CA PRO A 97 37.05 34.02 3.38
C PRO A 97 36.00 34.69 2.48
N SER A 98 36.40 35.52 1.52
CA SER A 98 35.49 36.30 0.68
C SER A 98 34.92 35.53 -0.52
N GLN A 99 35.53 34.40 -0.92
CA GLN A 99 35.09 33.60 -2.08
C GLN A 99 34.06 32.52 -1.71
N THR A 100 34.17 31.91 -0.52
CA THR A 100 33.24 30.88 -0.03
C THR A 100 31.81 31.40 0.15
N ALA A 101 31.67 32.68 0.53
CA ALA A 101 30.37 33.33 0.69
C ALA A 101 29.66 33.58 -0.65
N LYS A 102 30.40 33.75 -1.76
CA LYS A 102 29.84 33.96 -3.10
C LYS A 102 29.33 32.66 -3.72
N ILE A 103 30.07 31.56 -3.56
CA ILE A 103 29.69 30.24 -4.06
C ILE A 103 28.42 29.73 -3.36
N ARG A 104 28.32 29.94 -2.03
CA ARG A 104 27.12 29.57 -1.26
C ARG A 104 25.88 30.34 -1.73
N ARG A 105 26.01 31.64 -2.02
CA ARG A 105 24.91 32.46 -2.55
C ARG A 105 24.49 32.09 -3.97
N GLN A 106 25.40 31.58 -4.80
CA GLN A 106 25.08 31.14 -6.16
C GLN A 106 24.33 29.80 -6.14
N GLY A 107 24.78 28.82 -5.34
CA GLY A 107 24.09 27.53 -5.20
C GLY A 107 22.68 27.63 -4.61
N THR A 108 22.46 28.50 -3.61
CA THR A 108 21.10 28.73 -3.06
C THR A 108 20.19 29.45 -4.07
N ARG A 109 20.76 30.21 -5.01
CA ARG A 109 20.00 30.97 -6.00
C ARG A 109 19.64 30.13 -7.22
N GLU A 110 20.43 29.13 -7.58
CA GLU A 110 20.06 28.11 -8.58
C GLU A 110 18.99 27.15 -8.05
N LEU A 111 19.07 26.74 -6.78
CA LEU A 111 18.03 25.92 -6.13
C LEU A 111 16.66 26.61 -6.05
N LEU A 112 16.62 27.94 -5.94
CA LEU A 112 15.39 28.72 -5.96
C LEU A 112 14.86 28.99 -7.37
N VAL A 113 15.71 28.94 -8.40
CA VAL A 113 15.32 29.25 -9.80
C VAL A 113 14.81 28.02 -10.55
N ASN A 114 15.20 26.80 -10.14
CA ASN A 114 14.79 25.56 -10.79
C ASN A 114 13.57 24.88 -10.16
N ARG A 115 12.88 25.54 -9.23
CA ARG A 115 11.70 25.01 -8.55
C ARG A 115 10.48 25.13 -9.47
N SER A 116 9.84 24.00 -9.75
CA SER A 116 8.64 23.96 -10.59
C SER A 116 7.41 24.42 -9.80
N PRO A 117 6.42 25.13 -10.39
CA PRO A 117 5.23 25.63 -9.69
C PRO A 117 4.42 24.53 -8.99
N SER A 118 4.53 23.28 -9.46
CA SER A 118 3.91 22.09 -8.89
C SER A 118 4.56 21.60 -7.60
N GLN A 119 5.89 21.76 -7.43
CA GLN A 119 6.61 21.37 -6.21
C GLN A 119 6.32 22.32 -5.05
N ASP A 120 6.18 23.62 -5.29
CA ASP A 120 5.80 24.58 -4.26
C ASP A 120 4.37 24.35 -3.74
N LEU A 121 3.45 23.91 -4.61
CA LEU A 121 2.08 23.56 -4.24
C LEU A 121 2.01 22.25 -3.45
N GLN A 122 2.88 21.28 -3.76
CA GLN A 122 3.01 20.03 -3.00
C GLN A 122 3.67 20.27 -1.64
N ASP A 123 4.77 21.02 -1.57
CA ASP A 123 5.44 21.37 -0.31
C ASP A 123 4.51 22.23 0.58
N GLY A 124 3.71 23.11 -0.02
CA GLY A 124 2.66 23.86 0.68
C GLY A 124 1.54 22.97 1.23
N ARG A 125 1.07 21.97 0.46
CA ARG A 125 0.09 20.97 0.94
C ARG A 125 0.66 20.04 1.99
N LEU A 126 1.92 19.61 1.87
CA LEU A 126 2.63 18.79 2.86
C LEU A 126 2.86 19.56 4.16
N SER A 127 3.16 20.86 4.06
CA SER A 127 3.30 21.75 5.21
C SER A 127 1.95 22.04 5.87
N ALA A 128 0.87 22.21 5.09
CA ALA A 128 -0.48 22.36 5.62
C ALA A 128 -0.97 21.06 6.32
N MET A 129 -0.76 19.90 5.69
CA MET A 129 -1.14 18.58 6.20
C MET A 129 -0.36 18.19 7.47
N SER A 130 0.92 18.54 7.55
CA SER A 130 1.73 18.33 8.78
C SER A 130 1.41 19.32 9.90
N THR A 131 0.97 20.53 9.56
CA THR A 131 0.55 21.54 10.54
C THR A 131 -0.83 21.22 11.12
N GLU A 132 -1.77 20.69 10.32
CA GLU A 132 -3.09 20.23 10.81
C GLU A 132 -3.00 18.97 11.68
N THR A 133 -2.01 18.11 11.43
CA THR A 133 -1.79 16.90 12.24
C THR A 133 -1.25 17.23 13.65
N SER A 134 -0.59 18.38 13.83
CA SER A 134 0.15 18.70 15.06
C SER A 134 -0.63 19.50 16.11
N THR A 135 -1.75 20.13 15.77
CA THR A 135 -2.48 21.01 16.71
C THR A 135 -3.53 20.30 17.57
N ASN A 136 -3.93 19.07 17.23
CA ASN A 136 -5.02 18.36 17.93
C ASN A 136 -4.57 17.39 19.04
N VAL A 137 -3.27 17.31 19.34
CA VAL A 137 -2.72 16.26 20.23
C VAL A 137 -2.80 16.63 21.74
N THR A 138 -3.16 17.85 22.11
CA THR A 138 -3.01 18.32 23.51
C THR A 138 -4.27 18.46 24.36
N ASP A 139 -5.47 18.08 23.88
CA ASP A 139 -6.68 18.13 24.73
C ASP A 139 -7.38 16.77 24.78
N GLY A 140 -7.70 16.26 25.97
CA GLY A 140 -8.35 14.96 26.20
C GLY A 140 -9.76 14.83 25.61
N ARG A 141 -10.25 15.89 24.94
CA ARG A 141 -11.49 15.97 24.14
C ARG A 141 -11.26 15.91 22.62
N GLY A 142 -10.01 15.80 22.16
CA GLY A 142 -9.64 15.88 20.74
C GLY A 142 -10.05 14.69 19.87
N TRP A 143 -10.37 13.54 20.47
CA TRP A 143 -10.74 12.34 19.70
C TRP A 143 -12.18 12.40 19.17
N VAL A 144 -13.12 12.98 19.93
CA VAL A 144 -14.51 13.14 19.48
C VAL A 144 -14.56 14.16 18.34
N SER A 145 -13.82 15.25 18.44
CA SER A 145 -13.71 16.23 17.35
C SER A 145 -13.07 15.60 16.12
N SER A 146 -12.00 14.81 16.28
CA SER A 146 -11.39 14.08 15.16
C SER A 146 -12.37 13.10 14.49
N TRP A 147 -13.22 12.42 15.27
CA TRP A 147 -14.21 11.51 14.72
C TRP A 147 -15.35 12.23 14.00
N ILE A 148 -15.84 13.34 14.56
CA ILE A 148 -16.82 14.22 13.89
C ILE A 148 -16.24 14.78 12.59
N THR A 149 -14.96 15.19 12.60
CA THR A 149 -14.25 15.64 11.40
C THR A 149 -14.19 14.55 10.34
N GLN A 150 -13.90 13.29 10.70
CA GLN A 150 -13.91 12.18 9.74
C GLN A 150 -15.29 11.94 9.10
N VAL A 151 -16.36 12.04 9.88
CA VAL A 151 -17.74 11.94 9.35
C VAL A 151 -18.05 13.13 8.44
N TRP A 152 -17.59 14.32 8.81
CA TRP A 152 -17.75 15.53 8.01
C TRP A 152 -17.00 15.49 6.68
N GLU A 153 -15.75 15.03 6.69
CA GLU A 153 -14.94 14.79 5.48
C GLU A 153 -15.57 13.69 4.62
N ALA A 154 -16.12 12.64 5.22
CA ALA A 154 -16.78 11.57 4.48
C ALA A 154 -18.07 12.04 3.78
N TRP A 155 -18.76 13.03 4.35
CA TRP A 155 -19.94 13.67 3.75
C TRP A 155 -19.56 14.47 2.50
N HIS A 156 -18.41 15.13 2.52
CA HIS A 156 -17.96 15.98 1.42
C HIS A 156 -17.23 15.16 0.32
N CYS A 157 -17.44 15.54 -0.95
CA CYS A 157 -16.77 14.99 -2.11
C CYS A 157 -15.37 15.59 -2.11
N ASN A 158 -14.35 14.73 -2.06
CA ASN A 158 -12.95 15.09 -1.81
C ASN A 158 -12.62 15.67 -0.43
N GLY A 159 -13.56 15.64 0.53
CA GLY A 159 -13.28 15.98 1.93
C GLY A 159 -13.47 17.44 2.32
N ASP A 160 -13.63 18.35 1.36
CA ASP A 160 -13.88 19.77 1.62
C ASP A 160 -15.01 20.33 0.74
N ALA A 161 -15.77 21.29 1.29
CA ALA A 161 -16.94 21.92 0.66
C ALA A 161 -16.59 22.65 -0.65
N ASP A 162 -15.39 23.23 -0.74
CA ASP A 162 -14.98 24.02 -1.90
C ASP A 162 -14.45 23.15 -3.05
N GLU A 163 -13.92 21.96 -2.76
CA GLU A 163 -13.46 21.00 -3.77
C GLU A 163 -14.62 20.29 -4.51
N HIS A 164 -15.83 20.27 -3.94
CA HIS A 164 -17.04 19.75 -4.61
C HIS A 164 -17.34 20.43 -5.94
N LEU A 165 -17.04 21.72 -6.07
CA LEU A 165 -17.31 22.50 -7.28
C LEU A 165 -16.31 22.20 -8.40
N ALA A 166 -15.12 21.68 -8.07
CA ALA A 166 -14.09 21.32 -9.02
C ALA A 166 -14.11 19.84 -9.42
N ALA A 167 -14.94 19.03 -8.75
CA ALA A 167 -15.01 17.59 -8.95
C ALA A 167 -15.59 17.22 -10.32
N ALA A 168 -14.99 16.23 -10.97
CA ALA A 168 -15.51 15.71 -12.24
C ALA A 168 -16.89 15.05 -12.02
N PRO A 169 -17.81 15.07 -13.01
CA PRO A 169 -19.13 14.42 -12.86
C PRO A 169 -19.04 12.94 -12.46
N GLN A 170 -17.98 12.25 -12.90
CA GLN A 170 -17.69 10.86 -12.53
C GLN A 170 -17.32 10.71 -11.05
N GLU A 171 -16.61 11.68 -10.46
CA GLU A 171 -16.24 11.68 -9.04
C GLU A 171 -17.47 11.94 -8.17
N ILE A 172 -18.34 12.86 -8.60
CA ILE A 172 -19.61 13.14 -7.92
C ILE A 172 -20.53 11.90 -7.98
N ALA A 173 -20.64 11.25 -9.14
CA ALA A 173 -21.44 10.04 -9.29
C ALA A 173 -20.93 8.91 -8.38
N LEU A 174 -19.60 8.69 -8.35
CA LEU A 174 -18.99 7.70 -7.47
C LEU A 174 -19.17 8.06 -6.00
N HIS A 175 -19.05 9.34 -5.64
CA HIS A 175 -19.26 9.82 -4.27
C HIS A 175 -20.69 9.56 -3.83
N VAL A 176 -21.71 9.84 -4.64
CA VAL A 176 -23.12 9.57 -4.30
C VAL A 176 -23.37 8.07 -4.09
N VAL A 177 -22.80 7.22 -4.94
CA VAL A 177 -22.93 5.75 -4.81
C VAL A 177 -22.26 5.24 -3.54
N MET A 178 -21.08 5.77 -3.21
CA MET A 178 -20.29 5.34 -2.06
C MET A 178 -20.67 6.06 -0.76
N LEU A 179 -21.41 7.17 -0.81
CA LEU A 179 -21.79 7.99 0.34
C LEU A 179 -22.42 7.20 1.50
N PRO A 180 -23.45 6.36 1.28
CA PRO A 180 -24.04 5.59 2.38
C PRO A 180 -23.01 4.68 3.05
N TRP A 181 -22.11 4.09 2.24
CA TRP A 181 -21.04 3.24 2.70
C TRP A 181 -19.99 4.04 3.49
N LYS A 182 -19.48 5.13 2.91
CA LYS A 182 -18.50 6.04 3.51
C LYS A 182 -18.97 6.56 4.86
N LEU A 183 -20.24 6.95 4.98
CA LEU A 183 -20.80 7.45 6.23
C LEU A 183 -20.91 6.37 7.29
N VAL A 184 -21.33 5.14 6.91
CA VAL A 184 -21.34 4.02 7.84
C VAL A 184 -19.93 3.78 8.37
N TYR A 185 -18.92 3.62 7.50
CA TYR A 185 -17.53 3.38 7.96
C TYR A 185 -16.93 4.52 8.75
N ALA A 186 -17.15 5.77 8.34
CA ALA A 186 -16.64 6.93 9.06
C ALA A 186 -17.29 7.06 10.44
N ALA A 187 -18.58 6.74 10.57
CA ALA A 187 -19.29 6.80 11.84
C ALA A 187 -18.97 5.64 12.77
N THR A 188 -18.71 4.43 12.23
CA THR A 188 -18.45 3.24 13.05
C THR A 188 -16.98 3.03 13.34
N THR A 189 -16.07 3.44 12.46
CA THR A 189 -14.62 3.24 12.61
C THR A 189 -14.01 4.41 13.38
N PRO A 190 -13.41 4.16 14.56
CA PRO A 190 -12.79 5.23 15.34
C PRO A 190 -11.49 5.73 14.67
N PRO A 191 -11.10 7.00 14.91
CA PRO A 191 -9.87 7.55 14.37
C PRO A 191 -8.62 6.73 14.76
N PRO A 192 -7.64 6.58 13.86
CA PRO A 192 -6.40 5.85 14.14
C PRO A 192 -5.53 6.52 15.22
N THR A 193 -5.80 7.79 15.54
CA THR A 193 -5.15 8.55 16.61
C THR A 193 -5.63 8.14 18.01
N VAL A 194 -6.74 7.40 18.11
CA VAL A 194 -7.29 6.94 19.39
C VAL A 194 -6.55 5.69 19.87
N CYS A 195 -6.02 5.73 21.10
CA CYS A 195 -5.42 4.59 21.78
C CYS A 195 -4.39 3.81 20.94
N GLY A 196 -3.57 4.52 20.16
CA GLY A 196 -2.54 3.90 19.31
C GLY A 196 -3.09 3.08 18.13
N GLY A 197 -4.34 3.32 17.71
CA GLY A 197 -4.95 2.71 16.52
C GLY A 197 -5.60 1.33 16.76
N TRP A 198 -5.47 0.75 17.96
CA TRP A 198 -6.04 -0.55 18.29
C TRP A 198 -7.56 -0.64 18.08
N PRO A 199 -8.38 0.35 18.48
CA PRO A 199 -9.82 0.31 18.23
C PRO A 199 -10.16 0.32 16.74
N CYS A 200 -9.45 1.13 15.94
CA CYS A 200 -9.63 1.21 14.50
C CYS A 200 -9.33 -0.14 13.83
N PHE A 201 -8.27 -0.81 14.26
CA PHE A 201 -7.89 -2.12 13.76
C PHE A 201 -8.98 -3.18 13.99
N PHE A 202 -9.45 -3.36 15.22
CA PHE A 202 -10.46 -4.40 15.52
C PHE A 202 -11.82 -4.10 14.91
N VAL A 203 -12.24 -2.83 14.88
CA VAL A 203 -13.50 -2.45 14.22
C VAL A 203 -13.43 -2.67 12.71
N SER A 204 -12.28 -2.36 12.08
CA SER A 204 -12.07 -2.63 10.66
C SER A 204 -12.07 -4.13 10.36
N LEU A 205 -11.46 -4.97 11.21
CA LEU A 205 -11.53 -6.42 11.08
C LEU A 205 -12.97 -6.94 11.19
N ALA A 206 -13.75 -6.43 12.14
CA ALA A 206 -15.16 -6.81 12.30
C ALA A 206 -15.98 -6.44 11.05
N HIS A 207 -15.74 -5.27 10.47
CA HIS A 207 -16.39 -4.86 9.22
C HIS A 207 -16.03 -5.77 8.04
N ILE A 208 -14.76 -6.10 7.86
CA ILE A 208 -14.31 -7.01 6.80
C ILE A 208 -14.99 -8.37 6.98
N GLY A 209 -14.99 -8.91 8.21
CA GLY A 209 -15.63 -10.20 8.51
C GLY A 209 -17.14 -10.20 8.23
N LEU A 210 -17.86 -9.15 8.67
CA LEU A 210 -19.30 -9.01 8.42
C LEU A 210 -19.61 -8.90 6.92
N LEU A 211 -18.81 -8.10 6.21
CA LEU A 211 -18.94 -7.94 4.77
C LEU A 211 -18.71 -9.24 4.00
N THR A 212 -17.65 -9.95 4.34
CA THR A 212 -17.32 -11.22 3.70
C THR A 212 -18.43 -12.25 3.95
N ALA A 213 -19.01 -12.29 5.15
CA ALA A 213 -20.15 -13.15 5.46
C ALA A 213 -21.38 -12.77 4.61
N LEU A 214 -21.74 -11.49 4.57
CA LEU A 214 -22.88 -11.01 3.79
C LEU A 214 -22.71 -11.28 2.28
N ILE A 215 -21.51 -11.09 1.75
CA ILE A 215 -21.18 -11.42 0.35
C ILE A 215 -21.32 -12.93 0.11
N GLY A 216 -20.90 -13.77 1.07
CA GLY A 216 -21.09 -15.22 1.02
C GLY A 216 -22.57 -15.59 0.90
N ASP A 217 -23.41 -15.06 1.79
CA ASP A 217 -24.86 -15.34 1.80
C ASP A 217 -25.54 -14.90 0.49
N ILE A 218 -25.16 -13.74 -0.05
CA ILE A 218 -25.70 -13.22 -1.33
C ILE A 218 -25.20 -14.08 -2.50
N ALA A 219 -23.93 -14.52 -2.48
CA ALA A 219 -23.35 -15.34 -3.53
C ALA A 219 -23.96 -16.75 -3.59
N GLU A 220 -24.33 -17.32 -2.44
CA GLU A 220 -25.07 -18.59 -2.35
C GLU A 220 -26.49 -18.45 -2.92
N LEU A 221 -27.19 -17.37 -2.56
CA LEU A 221 -28.52 -17.08 -3.14
C LEU A 221 -28.45 -16.91 -4.67
N PHE A 222 -27.41 -16.25 -5.17
CA PHE A 222 -27.18 -16.11 -6.61
C PHE A 222 -26.80 -17.44 -7.28
N GLY A 223 -25.95 -18.25 -6.64
CA GLY A 223 -25.55 -19.59 -7.09
C GLY A 223 -26.75 -20.49 -7.30
N CYS A 224 -27.70 -20.49 -6.36
CA CYS A 224 -28.97 -21.21 -6.45
C CYS A 224 -29.82 -20.81 -7.66
N VAL A 225 -29.84 -19.52 -8.04
CA VAL A 225 -30.64 -19.02 -9.18
C VAL A 225 -29.92 -19.25 -10.52
N ALA A 226 -28.59 -19.16 -10.53
CA ALA A 226 -27.77 -19.32 -11.73
C ALA A 226 -27.39 -20.79 -12.02
N GLY A 227 -27.66 -21.72 -11.10
CA GLY A 227 -27.26 -23.12 -11.21
C GLY A 227 -25.75 -23.35 -11.11
N LEU A 228 -25.05 -22.49 -10.35
CA LEU A 228 -23.61 -22.55 -10.13
C LEU A 228 -23.30 -23.09 -8.74
N GLU A 229 -22.14 -23.70 -8.56
CA GLU A 229 -21.69 -24.19 -7.26
C GLU A 229 -21.40 -23.03 -6.30
N ASP A 230 -22.00 -23.08 -5.11
CA ASP A 230 -22.01 -21.97 -4.13
C ASP A 230 -20.59 -21.56 -3.70
N ALA A 231 -19.70 -22.53 -3.55
CA ALA A 231 -18.30 -22.26 -3.25
C ALA A 231 -17.61 -21.48 -4.39
N ALA A 232 -17.89 -21.82 -5.64
CA ALA A 232 -17.27 -21.18 -6.80
C ALA A 232 -17.77 -19.74 -6.98
N THR A 233 -19.06 -19.47 -6.76
CA THR A 233 -19.62 -18.12 -6.84
C THR A 233 -19.10 -17.23 -5.72
N ALA A 234 -19.10 -17.71 -4.47
CA ALA A 234 -18.60 -16.97 -3.31
C ALA A 234 -17.12 -16.60 -3.47
N ILE A 235 -16.27 -17.57 -3.84
CA ILE A 235 -14.84 -17.33 -4.07
C ILE A 235 -14.62 -16.29 -5.17
N THR A 236 -15.40 -16.34 -6.25
CA THR A 236 -15.26 -15.39 -7.38
C THR A 236 -15.62 -13.97 -6.97
N PHE A 237 -16.75 -13.77 -6.27
CA PHE A 237 -17.15 -12.44 -5.80
C PHE A 237 -16.17 -11.87 -4.78
N VAL A 238 -15.68 -12.70 -3.85
CA VAL A 238 -14.66 -12.29 -2.87
C VAL A 238 -13.34 -11.95 -3.58
N ALA A 239 -12.89 -12.76 -4.54
CA ALA A 239 -11.67 -12.51 -5.30
C ALA A 239 -11.74 -11.23 -6.15
N LEU A 240 -12.90 -10.95 -6.75
CA LEU A 240 -13.14 -9.68 -7.44
C LEU A 240 -13.12 -8.50 -6.46
N GLY A 241 -13.75 -8.66 -5.30
CA GLY A 241 -13.82 -7.65 -4.25
C GLY A 241 -12.47 -7.27 -3.65
N THR A 242 -11.51 -8.20 -3.57
CA THR A 242 -10.14 -7.93 -3.08
C THR A 242 -9.22 -7.43 -4.19
N SER A 243 -9.36 -7.96 -5.41
CA SER A 243 -8.47 -7.59 -6.53
C SER A 243 -8.69 -6.17 -7.04
N LEU A 244 -9.91 -5.62 -6.95
CA LEU A 244 -10.22 -4.27 -7.41
C LEU A 244 -9.56 -3.17 -6.56
N PRO A 245 -9.65 -3.18 -5.22
CA PRO A 245 -8.87 -2.29 -4.36
C PRO A 245 -7.36 -2.42 -4.59
N ASP A 246 -6.83 -3.64 -4.68
CA ASP A 246 -5.41 -3.88 -4.96
C ASP A 246 -4.97 -3.30 -6.31
N LEU A 247 -5.85 -3.39 -7.32
CA LEU A 247 -5.65 -2.80 -8.65
C LEU A 247 -5.57 -1.27 -8.55
N PHE A 248 -6.48 -0.63 -7.82
CA PHE A 248 -6.51 0.82 -7.64
C PHE A 248 -5.32 1.33 -6.81
N ALA A 249 -4.98 0.65 -5.71
CA ALA A 249 -3.80 0.98 -4.90
C ALA A 249 -2.51 0.87 -5.73
N SER A 250 -2.37 -0.21 -6.50
CA SER A 250 -1.21 -0.40 -7.40
C SER A 250 -1.15 0.67 -8.49
N ARG A 251 -2.31 1.08 -9.04
CA ARG A 251 -2.39 2.16 -10.04
C ARG A 251 -2.03 3.52 -9.42
N ALA A 252 -2.56 3.84 -8.24
CA ALA A 252 -2.28 5.08 -7.55
C ALA A 252 -0.78 5.21 -7.24
N ALA A 253 -0.16 4.16 -6.70
CA ALA A 253 1.28 4.08 -6.48
C ALA A 253 2.07 4.26 -7.79
N ALA A 254 1.66 3.57 -8.87
CA ALA A 254 2.33 3.68 -10.17
C ALA A 254 2.22 5.07 -10.82
N VAL A 255 1.21 5.88 -10.47
CA VAL A 255 1.02 7.23 -10.99
C VAL A 255 1.77 8.26 -10.13
N GLN A 256 1.74 8.08 -8.81
CA GLN A 256 2.33 9.03 -7.84
C GLN A 256 3.85 8.90 -7.72
N ASP A 257 4.44 7.71 -7.91
CA ASP A 257 5.88 7.50 -7.79
C ASP A 257 6.61 7.54 -9.13
N ASP A 258 7.76 8.21 -9.18
CA ASP A 258 8.65 8.28 -10.34
C ASP A 258 9.18 6.89 -10.77
N THR A 259 9.14 5.91 -9.86
CA THR A 259 9.60 4.53 -10.08
C THR A 259 8.45 3.54 -9.98
N ALA A 260 8.56 2.41 -10.69
CA ALA A 260 7.52 1.37 -10.67
C ALA A 260 7.56 0.48 -9.41
N ASP A 261 8.53 0.69 -8.51
CA ASP A 261 8.89 -0.23 -7.44
C ASP A 261 7.73 -0.44 -6.46
N ALA A 262 7.05 0.62 -6.03
CA ALA A 262 5.92 0.54 -5.10
C ALA A 262 4.75 -0.32 -5.64
N SER A 263 4.41 -0.15 -6.92
CA SER A 263 3.32 -0.90 -7.56
C SER A 263 3.62 -2.39 -7.68
N ILE A 264 4.88 -2.75 -7.98
CA ILE A 264 5.32 -4.14 -8.15
C ILE A 264 5.44 -4.85 -6.81
N VAL A 265 5.95 -4.14 -5.78
CA VAL A 265 6.02 -4.67 -4.41
C VAL A 265 4.62 -4.94 -3.87
N ASN A 266 3.66 -4.04 -4.10
CA ASN A 266 2.28 -4.23 -3.66
C ASN A 266 1.67 -5.52 -4.25
N VAL A 267 1.86 -5.74 -5.55
CA VAL A 267 1.37 -6.92 -6.26
C VAL A 267 2.02 -8.20 -5.75
N THR A 268 3.35 -8.22 -5.75
CA THR A 268 4.12 -9.45 -5.50
C THR A 268 4.06 -9.82 -4.02
N GLY A 269 3.99 -8.81 -3.15
CA GLY A 269 3.74 -8.94 -1.72
C GLY A 269 2.35 -9.46 -1.41
N SER A 270 1.29 -8.82 -1.95
CA SER A 270 -0.10 -9.26 -1.74
C SER A 270 -0.30 -10.73 -2.15
N ASN A 271 0.26 -11.13 -3.30
CA ASN A 271 0.17 -12.52 -3.73
C ASN A 271 0.86 -13.52 -2.80
N SER A 272 2.06 -13.18 -2.32
CA SER A 272 2.80 -14.03 -1.39
C SER A 272 2.06 -14.15 -0.04
N VAL A 273 1.46 -13.05 0.45
CA VAL A 273 0.61 -13.04 1.65
C VAL A 273 -0.61 -13.95 1.47
N ASN A 274 -1.29 -13.87 0.32
CA ASN A 274 -2.47 -14.70 0.05
C ASN A 274 -2.15 -16.20 0.07
N VAL A 275 -0.99 -16.59 -0.47
CA VAL A 275 -0.56 -18.00 -0.47
C VAL A 275 -0.12 -18.45 0.93
N PHE A 276 0.84 -17.76 1.55
CA PHE A 276 1.44 -18.28 2.79
C PHE A 276 0.57 -18.05 4.03
N LEU A 277 -0.07 -16.88 4.12
CA LEU A 277 -0.92 -16.54 5.25
C LEU A 277 -2.38 -16.84 4.96
N GLY A 278 -2.90 -16.44 3.79
CA GLY A 278 -4.30 -16.62 3.42
C GLY A 278 -4.73 -18.09 3.30
N ILE A 279 -3.88 -18.95 2.75
CA ILE A 279 -4.14 -20.39 2.62
C ILE A 279 -3.52 -21.17 3.79
N GLY A 280 -2.29 -20.84 4.18
CA GLY A 280 -1.58 -21.55 5.25
C GLY A 280 -2.27 -21.46 6.62
N PHE A 281 -2.85 -20.31 6.98
CA PHE A 281 -3.52 -20.15 8.28
C PHE A 281 -4.80 -20.99 8.42
N PRO A 282 -5.77 -20.96 7.49
CA PRO A 282 -6.91 -21.89 7.52
C PRO A 282 -6.52 -23.35 7.57
N TRP A 283 -5.48 -23.77 6.84
CA TRP A 283 -5.00 -25.15 6.87
C TRP A 283 -4.44 -25.57 8.23
N VAL A 284 -3.70 -24.68 8.91
CA VAL A 284 -3.23 -24.96 10.28
C VAL A 284 -4.40 -25.08 11.24
N MET A 285 -5.42 -24.21 11.12
CA MET A 285 -6.62 -24.28 11.97
C MET A 285 -7.48 -25.51 11.69
N ALA A 286 -7.56 -25.98 10.45
CA ALA A 286 -8.36 -27.13 10.06
C ALA A 286 -7.66 -28.46 10.37
N ALA A 287 -6.33 -28.49 10.39
CA ALA A 287 -5.54 -29.69 10.66
C ALA A 287 -5.27 -29.94 12.15
N GLY A 288 -5.47 -28.93 13.02
CA GLY A 288 -5.35 -29.03 14.48
C GLY A 288 -6.65 -29.40 15.17
#